data_AF-A0A183HW44-F1
#
_entry.id   AF-A0A183HW44-F1
#
_cell.length_a   1.000
_cell.length_b   1.000
_cell.length_c   1.000
_cell.angle_alpha   90.00
_cell.angle_beta   90.00
_cell.angle_gamma   90.00
#
_symmetry.space_group_name_H-M   'P 1'
#
loop_
_entity.id
_entity.type
_entity.pdbx_description
1 polymer ?
#
loop_
_entity_poly.entity_id
_entity_poly.type
_entity_poly.pdbx_seq_one_letter_code
_entity_poly.pdbx_strand_id
1 'polypeptide(L)'
;MDEVTTDEVKCCLEDIKVCGPRELRLILKWRRSIIKKINEETAQNEAENATKDTVALINPEDERMAEIEQQLLTAKAEEKAALKKKKRKLLKDKANHEKRKKLKMLIEGDTYEVPDEQELFSLKKLAKAKDRQNTITNEVSELVNDKNESNSDNEKDSSSNDDNSDSG
;
A
#
# COMPACT_ATOMS: atom_id res chain seq x y z
N MET A 1 -46.18 -10.19 -9.08
CA MET A 1 -46.04 -10.00 -7.62
C MET A 1 -44.69 -10.59 -7.26
N ASP A 2 -43.70 -9.74 -7.01
CA ASP A 2 -42.34 -10.22 -6.73
C ASP A 2 -42.36 -11.03 -5.44
N GLU A 3 -42.06 -12.33 -5.56
CA GLU A 3 -42.12 -13.33 -4.48
C GLU A 3 -41.24 -12.97 -3.26
N VAL A 4 -40.33 -12.00 -3.44
CA VAL A 4 -39.40 -11.53 -2.40
C VAL A 4 -40.00 -10.43 -1.54
N THR A 5 -40.94 -9.64 -2.08
CA THR A 5 -41.49 -8.48 -1.38
C THR A 5 -42.73 -8.89 -0.60
N THR A 6 -42.51 -9.30 0.64
CA THR A 6 -43.59 -9.64 1.58
C THR A 6 -44.34 -8.39 2.03
N ASP A 7 -45.62 -8.53 2.37
CA ASP A 7 -46.47 -7.40 2.76
C ASP A 7 -45.98 -6.72 4.06
N GLU A 8 -45.32 -7.48 4.95
CA GLU A 8 -44.64 -6.92 6.13
C GLU A 8 -43.58 -5.88 5.76
N VAL A 9 -42.79 -6.14 4.70
CA VAL A 9 -41.75 -5.21 4.24
C VAL A 9 -42.38 -3.94 3.66
N LYS A 10 -43.51 -4.06 2.94
CA LYS A 10 -44.23 -2.90 2.40
C LYS A 10 -44.73 -2.00 3.51
N CYS A 11 -45.36 -2.55 4.54
CA CYS A 11 -45.80 -1.79 5.72
C CYS A 11 -44.63 -1.08 6.43
N CYS A 12 -43.47 -1.73 6.54
CA CYS A 12 -42.28 -1.11 7.15
C CYS A 12 -41.67 0.01 6.28
N LEU A 13 -41.90 0.00 4.97
CA LEU A 13 -41.40 1.02 4.05
C LEU A 13 -42.31 2.26 4.01
N GLU A 14 -43.57 2.12 4.42
CA GLU A 14 -44.54 3.23 4.50
C GLU A 14 -44.08 4.31 5.48
N ASP A 15 -43.54 3.90 6.64
CA ASP A 15 -42.88 4.79 7.58
C ASP A 15 -41.64 4.14 8.22
N ILE A 16 -40.48 4.45 7.64
CA ILE A 16 -39.19 3.90 8.10
C ILE A 16 -38.80 4.47 9.47
N LYS A 17 -39.31 5.64 9.89
CA LYS A 17 -38.90 6.28 11.15
C LYS A 17 -39.47 5.59 12.38
N VAL A 18 -40.63 4.92 12.24
CA VAL A 18 -41.24 4.14 13.32
C VAL A 18 -40.66 2.72 13.43
N CYS A 19 -39.84 2.31 12.45
CA CYS A 19 -39.29 0.96 12.41
C CYS A 19 -38.21 0.72 13.47
N GLY A 20 -38.31 -0.39 14.18
CA GLY A 20 -37.32 -0.83 15.15
C GLY A 20 -36.10 -1.55 14.53
N PRO A 21 -35.08 -1.91 15.34
CA PRO A 21 -33.88 -2.61 14.84
C PRO A 21 -34.14 -3.96 14.17
N ARG A 22 -35.27 -4.61 14.48
CA ARG A 22 -35.67 -5.89 13.88
C ARG A 22 -36.20 -5.70 12.45
N GLU A 23 -37.05 -4.69 12.27
CA GLU A 23 -37.68 -4.34 10.97
C GLU A 23 -36.64 -3.74 10.02
N LEU A 24 -35.75 -2.88 10.53
CA LEU A 24 -34.63 -2.35 9.74
C LEU A 24 -33.73 -3.46 9.22
N ARG A 25 -33.46 -4.51 10.02
CA ARG A 25 -32.70 -5.68 9.56
C ARG A 25 -33.44 -6.47 8.47
N LEU A 26 -34.77 -6.57 8.58
CA LEU A 26 -35.62 -7.21 7.58
C LEU A 26 -35.56 -6.45 6.25
N ILE A 27 -35.75 -5.12 6.28
CA ILE A 27 -35.64 -4.24 5.11
C ILE A 27 -34.26 -4.37 4.44
N LEU A 28 -33.17 -4.34 5.23
CA LEU A 28 -31.81 -4.46 4.69
C LEU A 28 -31.55 -5.83 4.07
N LYS A 29 -32.11 -6.91 4.63
CA LYS A 29 -31.99 -8.27 4.06
C LYS A 29 -32.77 -8.38 2.75
N TRP A 30 -33.99 -7.84 2.73
CA TRP A 30 -34.81 -7.75 1.52
C TRP A 30 -34.11 -6.96 0.41
N ARG A 31 -33.58 -5.77 0.73
CA ARG A 31 -32.82 -4.94 -0.21
C ARG A 31 -31.65 -5.70 -0.84
N ARG A 32 -30.85 -6.41 -0.03
CA ARG A 32 -29.75 -7.23 -0.55
C ARG A 32 -30.23 -8.34 -1.48
N SER A 33 -31.37 -8.97 -1.17
CA SER A 33 -31.94 -10.02 -2.01
C SER A 33 -32.42 -9.48 -3.35
N ILE A 34 -33.04 -8.30 -3.38
CA ILE A 34 -33.47 -7.65 -4.64
C ILE A 34 -32.27 -7.23 -5.47
N ILE A 35 -31.28 -6.56 -4.89
CA ILE A 35 -30.06 -6.17 -5.61
C ILE A 35 -29.37 -7.39 -6.20
N LYS A 36 -29.32 -8.50 -5.47
CA LYS A 36 -28.76 -9.76 -5.97
C LYS A 36 -29.54 -10.28 -7.19
N LYS A 37 -30.87 -10.30 -7.14
CA LYS A 37 -31.71 -10.72 -8.27
C LYS A 37 -31.55 -9.81 -9.48
N ILE A 38 -31.56 -8.50 -9.27
CA ILE A 38 -31.35 -7.52 -10.35
C ILE A 38 -29.98 -7.75 -10.98
N ASN A 39 -28.92 -7.93 -10.18
CA ASN A 39 -27.59 -8.17 -10.70
C ASN A 39 -27.47 -9.51 -11.45
N GLU A 40 -28.16 -10.56 -10.99
CA GLU A 40 -28.22 -11.85 -11.67
C GLU A 40 -28.99 -11.76 -13.00
N GLU A 41 -30.11 -11.03 -13.02
CA GLU A 41 -30.89 -10.76 -14.24
C GLU A 41 -30.12 -9.87 -15.21
N THR A 42 -29.42 -8.83 -14.75
CA THR A 42 -28.58 -8.00 -15.62
C THR A 42 -27.40 -8.79 -16.16
N ALA A 43 -26.76 -9.64 -15.35
CA ALA A 43 -25.68 -10.50 -15.81
C ALA A 43 -26.15 -11.57 -16.80
N GLN A 44 -27.37 -12.13 -16.61
CA GLN A 44 -27.96 -13.06 -17.58
C GLN A 44 -28.35 -12.36 -18.88
N ASN A 45 -28.92 -11.15 -18.81
CA ASN A 45 -29.25 -10.35 -19.99
C ASN A 45 -27.98 -9.86 -20.73
N GLU A 46 -26.90 -9.53 -20.02
CA GLU A 46 -25.60 -9.21 -20.63
C GLU A 46 -24.98 -10.45 -21.28
N ALA A 47 -25.08 -11.62 -20.66
CA ALA A 47 -24.63 -12.87 -21.27
C ALA A 47 -25.47 -13.25 -22.51
N GLU A 48 -26.79 -13.05 -22.49
CA GLU A 48 -27.66 -13.32 -23.63
C GLU A 48 -27.46 -12.29 -24.77
N ASN A 49 -27.26 -11.00 -24.46
CA ASN A 49 -26.90 -10.00 -25.46
C ASN A 49 -25.48 -10.20 -26.00
N ALA A 50 -24.52 -10.65 -25.18
CA ALA A 50 -23.20 -11.05 -25.67
C ALA A 50 -23.29 -12.20 -26.67
N THR A 51 -24.17 -13.19 -26.48
CA THR A 51 -24.33 -14.27 -27.47
C THR A 51 -24.94 -13.81 -28.81
N LYS A 52 -25.63 -12.67 -28.88
CA LYS A 52 -26.15 -12.09 -30.13
C LYS A 52 -25.21 -11.06 -30.77
N ASP A 53 -24.35 -10.39 -29.99
CA ASP A 53 -23.39 -9.39 -30.50
C ASP A 53 -21.95 -9.91 -30.67
N THR A 54 -21.60 -11.12 -30.19
CA THR A 54 -20.24 -11.71 -30.35
C THR A 54 -19.77 -11.97 -31.80
N VAL A 55 -20.59 -11.71 -32.82
CA VAL A 55 -20.14 -11.74 -34.24
C VAL A 55 -19.72 -10.36 -34.75
N ALA A 56 -19.93 -9.27 -34.00
CA ALA A 56 -19.57 -7.92 -34.43
C ALA A 56 -18.78 -7.17 -33.35
N LEU A 57 -17.47 -7.01 -33.60
CA LEU A 57 -16.58 -6.03 -32.98
C LEU A 57 -15.88 -6.46 -31.67
N ILE A 58 -14.77 -7.17 -31.82
CA ILE A 58 -13.63 -7.07 -30.89
C ILE A 58 -13.20 -5.61 -30.92
N ASN A 59 -13.55 -4.85 -29.89
CA ASN A 59 -13.30 -3.42 -29.78
C ASN A 59 -11.97 -3.22 -29.02
N PRO A 60 -11.03 -2.36 -29.47
CA PRO A 60 -9.73 -2.14 -28.82
C PRO A 60 -9.81 -1.60 -27.38
N GLU A 61 -11.00 -1.22 -26.92
CA GLU A 61 -11.27 -0.80 -25.55
C GLU A 61 -11.25 -1.98 -24.55
N ASP A 62 -11.60 -3.20 -24.97
CA ASP A 62 -11.64 -4.37 -24.08
C ASP A 62 -10.23 -4.86 -23.70
N GLU A 63 -9.28 -4.80 -24.63
CA GLU A 63 -7.87 -5.10 -24.36
C GLU A 63 -7.26 -4.08 -23.39
N ARG A 64 -7.60 -2.80 -23.56
CA ARG A 64 -7.16 -1.72 -22.67
C ARG A 64 -7.74 -1.89 -21.25
N MET A 65 -9.00 -2.30 -21.15
CA MET A 65 -9.65 -2.55 -19.87
C MET A 65 -9.02 -3.74 -19.14
N ALA A 66 -8.69 -4.82 -19.87
CA ALA A 66 -8.01 -5.98 -19.32
C ALA A 66 -6.59 -5.64 -18.81
N GLU A 67 -5.84 -4.80 -19.54
CA GLU A 67 -4.52 -4.33 -19.10
C GLU A 67 -4.61 -3.47 -17.82
N ILE A 68 -5.61 -2.57 -17.74
CA ILE A 68 -5.84 -1.77 -16.54
C ILE A 68 -6.20 -2.67 -15.34
N GLU A 69 -6.99 -3.72 -15.54
CA GLU A 69 -7.34 -4.65 -14.46
C GLU A 69 -6.11 -5.43 -13.98
N GLN A 70 -5.24 -5.87 -14.90
CA GLN A 70 -3.97 -6.52 -14.55
C GLN A 70 -3.06 -5.59 -13.73
N GLN A 71 -2.90 -4.33 -14.16
CA GLN A 71 -2.12 -3.33 -13.43
C GLN A 71 -2.72 -3.01 -12.04
N LEU A 72 -4.05 -3.00 -11.93
CA LEU A 72 -4.73 -2.81 -10.64
C LEU A 72 -4.48 -3.99 -9.69
N LEU A 73 -4.47 -5.22 -10.22
CA LEU A 73 -4.21 -6.43 -9.44
C LEU A 73 -2.77 -6.48 -8.94
N THR A 74 -1.78 -6.14 -9.77
CA THR A 74 -0.37 -6.09 -9.37
C THR A 74 -0.14 -5.01 -8.31
N ALA A 75 -0.66 -3.79 -8.52
CA ALA A 75 -0.55 -2.70 -7.55
C ALA A 75 -1.17 -3.06 -6.19
N LYS A 76 -2.35 -3.69 -6.17
CA LYS A 76 -2.99 -4.16 -4.93
C LYS A 76 -2.19 -5.26 -4.22
N ALA A 77 -1.51 -6.13 -4.96
CA ALA A 77 -0.67 -7.17 -4.38
C ALA A 77 0.59 -6.56 -3.72
N GLU A 78 1.21 -5.58 -4.38
CA GLU A 78 2.36 -4.84 -3.87
C GLU A 78 2.01 -4.02 -2.61
N GLU A 79 0.87 -3.32 -2.61
CA GLU A 79 0.40 -2.57 -1.45
C GLU A 79 0.20 -3.50 -0.24
N LYS A 80 -0.47 -4.65 -0.44
CA LYS A 80 -0.66 -5.65 0.62
C LYS A 80 0.67 -6.20 1.13
N ALA A 81 1.65 -6.42 0.26
CA ALA A 81 2.99 -6.86 0.67
C ALA A 81 3.73 -5.80 1.48
N ALA A 82 3.67 -4.53 1.05
CA ALA A 82 4.25 -3.39 1.74
C ALA A 82 3.63 -3.19 3.13
N LEU A 83 2.30 -3.27 3.24
CA LEU A 83 1.57 -3.17 4.51
C LEU A 83 1.96 -4.30 5.47
N LYS A 84 2.07 -5.55 4.97
CA LYS A 84 2.55 -6.68 5.79
C LYS A 84 3.98 -6.45 6.30
N LYS A 85 4.88 -5.94 5.45
CA LYS A 85 6.27 -5.62 5.84
C LYS A 85 6.32 -4.53 6.91
N LYS A 86 5.55 -3.44 6.74
CA LYS A 86 5.43 -2.35 7.72
C LYS A 86 4.90 -2.86 9.06
N LYS A 87 3.81 -3.64 9.05
CA LYS A 87 3.24 -4.25 10.26
C LYS A 87 4.24 -5.14 10.98
N ARG A 88 4.98 -5.99 10.25
CA ARG A 88 6.00 -6.86 10.83
C ARG A 88 7.14 -6.07 11.47
N LYS A 89 7.60 -4.98 10.84
CA LYS A 89 8.63 -4.10 11.39
C LYS A 89 8.16 -3.47 12.71
N LEU A 90 6.97 -2.88 12.71
CA LEU A 90 6.38 -2.25 13.91
C LEU A 90 6.26 -3.25 15.07
N LEU A 91 5.74 -4.45 14.80
CA LEU A 91 5.62 -5.51 15.81
C LEU A 91 6.99 -5.96 16.35
N LYS A 92 8.00 -6.06 15.49
CA LYS A 92 9.37 -6.40 15.89
C LYS A 92 9.96 -5.30 16.79
N ASP A 93 9.76 -4.04 16.44
CA ASP A 93 10.26 -2.90 17.21
C ASP A 93 9.58 -2.82 18.58
N LYS A 94 8.26 -3.00 18.62
CA LYS A 94 7.49 -3.09 19.87
C LYS A 94 7.96 -4.24 20.76
N ALA A 95 8.13 -5.44 20.20
CA ALA A 95 8.61 -6.59 20.96
C ALA A 95 10.04 -6.39 21.50
N ASN A 96 10.93 -5.77 20.71
CA ASN A 96 12.27 -5.44 21.16
C ASN A 96 12.26 -4.40 22.29
N HIS A 97 11.40 -3.39 22.19
CA HIS A 97 11.23 -2.37 23.21
C HIS A 97 10.71 -2.98 24.53
N GLU A 98 9.71 -3.86 24.47
CA GLU A 98 9.22 -4.60 25.63
C GLU A 98 10.30 -5.49 26.25
N LYS A 99 11.12 -6.17 25.43
CA LYS A 99 12.26 -6.94 25.93
C LYS A 99 13.28 -6.06 26.67
N ARG A 100 13.61 -4.88 26.12
CA ARG A 100 14.53 -3.92 26.77
C ARG A 100 13.98 -3.44 28.11
N LYS A 101 12.68 -3.15 28.18
CA LYS A 101 11.98 -2.81 29.43
C LYS A 101 12.02 -3.97 30.43
N LYS A 102 11.69 -5.19 30.00
CA LYS A 102 11.71 -6.39 30.86
C LYS A 102 13.10 -6.68 31.42
N LEU A 103 14.14 -6.47 30.63
CA LEU A 103 15.54 -6.60 31.04
C LEU A 103 16.04 -5.40 31.86
N LYS A 104 15.17 -4.43 32.19
CA LYS A 104 15.50 -3.18 32.90
C LYS A 104 16.61 -2.36 32.23
N MET A 105 16.83 -2.57 30.93
CA MET A 105 17.73 -1.73 30.12
C MET A 105 17.13 -0.35 29.84
N LEU A 106 15.80 -0.27 29.87
CA LEU A 106 15.06 0.98 29.81
C LEU A 106 14.23 1.06 31.09
N ILE A 107 14.60 1.99 31.98
CA ILE A 107 13.86 2.26 33.21
C ILE A 107 12.89 3.40 32.91
N GLU A 108 11.60 3.17 33.13
CA GLU A 108 10.57 4.18 32.88
C GLU A 108 10.68 5.31 33.93
N GLY A 109 10.94 6.54 33.46
CA GLY A 109 11.11 7.72 34.32
C GLY A 109 12.56 8.07 34.68
N ASP A 110 13.52 7.24 34.27
CA ASP A 110 14.95 7.49 34.47
C ASP A 110 15.55 8.14 33.22
N THR A 111 15.09 9.36 32.91
CA THR A 111 15.77 10.22 31.94
C THR A 111 16.97 10.84 32.64
N TYR A 112 18.10 10.14 32.63
CA TYR A 112 19.36 10.83 32.81
C TYR A 112 19.51 11.81 31.65
N GLU A 113 19.60 13.11 31.93
CA GLU A 113 20.26 14.04 31.03
C GLU A 113 21.69 13.52 30.88
N VAL A 114 21.91 12.67 29.87
CA VAL A 114 23.26 12.32 29.44
C VAL A 114 23.87 13.65 29.03
N PRO A 115 24.84 14.21 29.78
CA PRO A 115 25.53 15.39 29.32
C PRO A 115 26.08 15.05 27.95
N ASP A 116 25.81 15.86 26.93
CA ASP A 116 26.32 15.66 25.59
C ASP A 116 27.77 15.21 25.71
N GLU A 117 28.04 13.96 25.31
CA GLU A 117 29.32 13.29 25.56
C GLU A 117 30.42 14.29 25.23
N GLN A 118 31.11 14.77 26.27
CA GLN A 118 32.11 15.80 26.16
C GLN A 118 33.01 15.39 25.00
N GLU A 119 33.10 16.27 24.01
CA GLU A 119 33.51 16.03 22.62
C GLU A 119 34.79 15.20 22.38
N LEU A 120 35.54 14.90 23.44
CA LEU A 120 36.72 14.05 23.51
C LEU A 120 36.48 12.59 23.12
N PHE A 121 35.34 11.97 23.47
CA PHE A 121 35.13 10.52 23.31
C PHE A 121 33.91 10.13 22.45
N SER A 122 33.40 11.04 21.61
CA SER A 122 32.21 10.76 20.81
C SER A 122 32.44 9.66 19.76
N LEU A 123 31.78 8.50 19.92
CA LEU A 123 31.81 7.40 18.95
C LEU A 123 31.29 7.81 17.57
N LYS A 124 30.41 8.83 17.51
CA LYS A 124 29.93 9.41 16.24
C LYS A 124 31.07 10.05 15.44
N LYS A 125 32.03 10.70 16.11
CA LYS A 125 33.21 11.28 15.44
C LYS A 125 34.11 10.17 14.88
N LEU A 126 34.32 9.10 15.65
CA LEU A 126 35.10 7.94 15.22
C LEU A 126 34.47 7.22 14.03
N ALA A 127 33.14 7.01 14.04
CA ALA A 127 32.41 6.41 12.93
C ALA A 127 32.55 7.25 11.65
N LYS A 128 32.32 8.57 11.74
CA LYS A 128 32.51 9.50 10.61
C LYS A 128 33.95 9.54 10.09
N ALA A 129 34.94 9.40 10.97
CA ALA A 129 36.34 9.34 10.58
C ALA A 129 36.66 8.03 9.83
N LYS A 130 36.13 6.90 10.32
CA LYS A 130 36.27 5.59 9.68
C LYS A 130 35.58 5.53 8.32
N ASP A 131 34.38 6.11 8.20
CA ASP A 131 33.66 6.16 6.93
C ASP A 131 34.44 6.97 5.89
N ARG A 132 35.01 8.12 6.28
CA ARG A 132 35.90 8.91 5.42
C ARG A 132 37.16 8.16 5.02
N GLN A 133 37.76 7.42 5.95
CA GLN A 133 38.94 6.61 5.63
C GLN A 133 38.60 5.49 4.65
N ASN A 134 37.44 4.85 4.80
CA ASN A 134 36.96 3.81 3.89
C ASN A 134 36.66 4.34 2.49
N THR A 135 36.05 5.53 2.36
CA THR A 135 35.82 6.16 1.05
C THR A 135 37.15 6.52 0.39
N ILE A 136 38.11 7.09 1.12
CA ILE A 136 39.45 7.40 0.61
C ILE A 136 40.19 6.13 0.15
N THR A 137 40.11 5.03 0.92
CA THR A 137 40.75 3.76 0.51
C THR A 137 40.09 3.14 -0.71
N ASN A 138 38.77 3.31 -0.88
CA ASN A 138 38.05 2.83 -2.06
C ASN A 138 38.39 3.67 -3.30
N GLU A 139 38.42 5.00 -3.18
CA GLU A 139 38.78 5.91 -4.28
C GLU A 139 40.24 5.69 -4.75
N VAL A 140 41.17 5.43 -3.83
CA VAL A 140 42.56 5.08 -4.17
C VAL A 140 42.67 3.71 -4.84
N SER A 141 41.80 2.76 -4.50
CA SER A 141 41.76 1.44 -5.16
C SER A 141 41.16 1.49 -6.57
N GLU A 142 40.25 2.43 -6.83
CA GLU A 142 39.61 2.64 -8.13
C GLU A 142 40.58 3.30 -9.12
N LEU A 143 41.34 4.31 -8.67
CA LEU A 143 42.33 5.03 -9.51
C LEU A 143 43.56 4.20 -9.95
N VAL A 144 43.84 3.05 -9.32
CA VAL A 144 44.95 2.16 -9.69
C VAL A 144 44.53 1.13 -10.75
N ASN A 145 43.22 0.91 -10.93
CA ASN A 145 42.69 -0.07 -11.88
C ASN A 145 42.46 0.50 -13.30
N ASP A 146 42.45 1.83 -13.49
CA ASP A 146 42.06 2.48 -14.75
C ASP A 146 43.23 2.85 -15.69
N LYS A 147 44.37 2.15 -15.60
CA LYS A 147 45.48 2.27 -16.58
C LYS A 147 45.61 1.07 -17.50
N ASN A 148 44.51 0.58 -18.08
CA ASN A 148 44.59 -0.22 -19.30
C ASN A 148 43.36 -0.07 -20.22
N GLU A 149 43.60 0.63 -21.33
CA GLU A 149 42.95 0.56 -22.66
C GLU A 149 41.50 1.05 -22.89
N SER A 150 41.44 2.27 -23.47
CA SER A 150 40.88 2.62 -24.79
C SER A 150 39.35 2.70 -25.03
N ASN A 151 38.88 3.97 -25.07
CA ASN A 151 37.91 4.61 -25.97
C ASN A 151 36.61 3.87 -26.40
N SER A 152 35.46 4.42 -25.96
CA SER A 152 34.34 4.71 -26.88
C SER A 152 33.49 5.88 -26.36
N ASP A 153 33.41 6.87 -27.24
CA ASP A 153 32.61 8.10 -27.24
C ASP A 153 31.10 7.84 -27.04
N ASN A 154 30.42 8.58 -26.14
CA ASN A 154 29.26 9.44 -26.46
C ASN A 154 28.67 10.11 -25.21
N GLU A 155 28.60 11.43 -25.27
CA GLU A 155 27.95 12.36 -24.35
C GLU A 155 26.42 12.16 -24.27
N LYS A 156 25.86 12.22 -23.05
CA LYS A 156 24.69 13.07 -22.73
C LYS A 156 24.39 13.07 -21.23
N ASP A 157 24.86 14.14 -20.62
CA ASP A 157 24.49 14.62 -19.31
C ASP A 157 23.00 15.06 -19.31
N SER A 158 22.20 14.51 -18.39
CA SER A 158 20.88 15.05 -18.06
C SER A 158 20.56 14.73 -16.59
N SER A 159 21.22 15.46 -15.72
CA SER A 159 20.84 15.64 -14.32
C SER A 159 19.49 16.38 -14.24
N SER A 160 18.40 15.64 -14.01
CA SER A 160 17.14 16.20 -13.51
C SER A 160 17.01 15.85 -12.03
N ASN A 161 17.48 16.74 -11.17
CA ASN A 161 17.19 16.70 -9.73
C ASN A 161 15.88 17.45 -9.50
N ASP A 162 14.78 16.73 -9.37
CA ASP A 162 13.51 17.27 -8.86
C ASP A 162 13.54 17.23 -7.32
N ASP A 163 14.05 18.32 -6.72
CA ASP A 163 13.84 18.67 -5.32
C ASP A 163 12.38 19.07 -5.11
N ASN A 164 11.55 18.16 -4.59
CA ASN A 164 10.24 18.50 -4.04
C ASN A 164 10.32 18.55 -2.52
N SER A 165 10.60 19.75 -2.02
CA SER A 165 10.48 20.12 -0.61
C SER A 165 9.04 20.59 -0.35
N ASP A 166 8.18 19.70 0.13
CA ASP A 166 6.84 20.03 0.60
C ASP A 166 6.93 20.69 1.99
N SER A 167 6.55 21.97 2.06
CA SER A 167 6.38 22.73 3.30
C SER A 167 4.89 22.89 3.59
N GLY A 168 4.46 22.34 4.72
CA GLY A 168 3.13 22.51 5.32
C GLY A 168 3.11 22.02 6.76
#